data_AF-A0A832Z968-F1
#
_entry.id   AF-A0A832Z968-F1
#
_cell.length_a   1.000
_cell.length_b   1.000
_cell.length_c   1.000
_cell.angle_alpha   90.00
_cell.angle_beta   90.00
_cell.angle_gamma   90.00
#
_symmetry.space_group_name_H-M   'P 1'
#
loop_
_entity.id
_entity.type
_entity.pdbx_description
1 polymer ?
#
loop_
_entity_poly.entity_id
_entity_poly.type
_entity_poly.pdbx_seq_one_letter_code
_entity_poly.pdbx_strand_id
1 'polypeptide(L)'
;MVTIIPISEEEKMSILTGLRSRVPATKLVTLKKVADIADLRPESLQYMEMVDKRSIQEIIQSIEKIYEMEQDEIIKREALITLQKVKKALGSKFSIEIPRCSKCNEVIDVGWNYCTNCGADIDNMVLENFDRCKNCNKYILENWTYCAHCGAQLKEKKERTPVCPQCRRPIDPSWMVCPYCGHRLKRIKKL
;
A
#
# COMPACT_ATOMS: atom_id res chain seq x y z
N MET A 1 -12.74 -22.19 22.65
CA MET A 1 -13.30 -20.89 22.24
C MET A 1 -12.15 -19.97 21.93
N VAL A 2 -12.07 -19.41 20.73
CA VAL A 2 -11.08 -18.38 20.41
C VAL A 2 -11.58 -17.07 21.01
N THR A 3 -10.82 -16.49 21.94
CA THR A 3 -11.15 -15.18 22.49
C THR A 3 -10.80 -14.13 21.46
N ILE A 4 -11.82 -13.58 20.79
CA ILE A 4 -11.62 -12.45 19.88
C ILE A 4 -11.23 -11.25 20.73
N ILE A 5 -10.07 -10.67 20.43
CA ILE A 5 -9.66 -9.39 21.03
C ILE A 5 -10.00 -8.31 19.99
N PRO A 6 -11.03 -7.47 20.19
CA PRO A 6 -11.38 -6.44 19.22
C PRO A 6 -10.30 -5.35 19.12
N ILE A 7 -10.27 -4.65 17.99
CA ILE A 7 -9.51 -3.40 17.87
C ILE A 7 -10.28 -2.33 18.64
N SER A 8 -9.63 -1.70 19.62
CA SER A 8 -10.27 -0.65 20.43
C SER A 8 -10.48 0.64 19.62
N GLU A 9 -11.36 1.51 20.11
CA GLU A 9 -11.57 2.83 19.49
C GLU A 9 -10.29 3.68 19.46
N GLU A 10 -9.48 3.62 20.51
CA GLU A 10 -8.18 4.30 20.58
C GLU A 10 -7.21 3.77 19.52
N GLU A 11 -7.13 2.45 19.37
CA GLU A 11 -6.27 1.81 18.39
C GLU A 11 -6.72 2.14 16.96
N LYS A 12 -8.03 2.12 16.72
CA LYS A 12 -8.65 2.52 15.45
C LYS A 12 -8.31 3.97 15.08
N MET A 13 -8.46 4.89 16.02
CA MET A 13 -8.13 6.31 15.81
C MET A 13 -6.63 6.51 15.57
N SER A 14 -5.78 5.77 16.28
CA SER A 14 -4.33 5.75 16.07
C SER A 14 -3.98 5.28 14.65
N ILE A 15 -4.59 4.19 14.18
CA ILE A 15 -4.40 3.67 12.81
C ILE A 15 -4.80 4.71 11.77
N LEU A 16 -6.02 5.25 11.85
CA LEU A 16 -6.51 6.21 10.85
C LEU A 16 -5.66 7.49 10.83
N THR A 17 -5.24 7.99 11.99
CA THR A 17 -4.38 9.17 12.10
C THR A 17 -3.00 8.90 11.51
N GLY A 18 -2.42 7.73 11.79
CA GLY A 18 -1.11 7.33 11.29
C GLY A 18 -1.08 7.16 9.77
N LEU A 19 -2.08 6.49 9.19
CA LEU A 19 -2.21 6.32 7.74
C LEU A 19 -2.39 7.66 7.00
N ARG A 20 -3.07 8.62 7.63
CA ARG A 20 -3.31 9.97 7.07
C ARG A 20 -2.17 10.96 7.37
N SER A 21 -1.15 10.53 8.11
CA SER A 21 -0.03 11.39 8.52
C SER A 21 0.73 11.96 7.31
N ARG A 22 1.25 13.18 7.45
CA ARG A 22 2.18 13.74 6.45
C ARG A 22 3.61 13.24 6.64
N VAL A 23 3.91 12.62 7.78
CA VAL A 23 5.23 12.12 8.13
C VAL A 23 5.42 10.71 7.54
N PRO A 24 6.39 10.51 6.63
CA PRO A 24 6.62 9.22 5.97
C PRO A 24 6.85 8.06 6.95
N ALA A 25 7.68 8.28 7.98
CA ALA A 25 7.96 7.28 9.00
C ALA A 25 6.72 6.85 9.79
N THR A 26 5.83 7.80 10.12
CA THR A 26 4.57 7.49 10.82
C THR A 26 3.68 6.60 9.96
N LYS A 27 3.51 6.91 8.67
CA LYS A 27 2.75 6.06 7.74
C LYS A 27 3.34 4.64 7.70
N LEU A 28 4.66 4.52 7.53
CA LEU A 28 5.33 3.23 7.42
C LEU A 28 5.11 2.37 8.67
N VAL A 29 5.29 2.94 9.86
CA VAL A 29 5.07 2.22 11.12
C VAL A 29 3.60 1.83 11.28
N THR A 30 2.66 2.69 10.89
CA THR A 30 1.23 2.37 10.93
C THR A 30 0.85 1.27 9.94
N LEU A 31 1.40 1.27 8.73
CA LEU A 31 1.18 0.21 7.75
C LEU A 31 1.67 -1.15 8.27
N LYS A 32 2.87 -1.19 8.87
CA LYS A 32 3.40 -2.39 9.53
C LYS A 32 2.50 -2.86 10.65
N LYS A 33 2.06 -1.95 11.53
CA LYS A 33 1.11 -2.28 12.60
C LYS A 33 -0.18 -2.92 12.06
N VAL A 34 -0.75 -2.39 10.98
CA VAL A 34 -1.96 -2.95 10.37
C VAL A 34 -1.68 -4.31 9.73
N ALA A 35 -0.52 -4.49 9.10
CA ALA A 35 -0.09 -5.78 8.57
C ALA A 35 0.05 -6.83 9.68
N ASP A 36 0.66 -6.46 10.81
CA ASP A 36 0.83 -7.35 11.97
C ASP A 36 -0.52 -7.77 12.55
N ILE A 37 -1.50 -6.85 12.62
CA ILE A 37 -2.88 -7.19 13.03
C ILE A 37 -3.48 -8.20 12.06
N ALA A 38 -3.33 -8.00 10.75
CA ALA A 38 -3.88 -8.89 9.74
C ALA A 38 -3.28 -10.30 9.78
N ASP A 39 -2.01 -10.44 10.15
CA ASP A 39 -1.34 -11.73 10.24
C ASP A 39 -1.55 -12.43 11.58
N LEU A 40 -1.41 -11.69 12.69
CA LEU A 40 -1.44 -12.26 14.04
C LEU A 40 -2.84 -12.39 14.61
N ARG A 41 -3.76 -11.50 14.21
CA ARG A 41 -5.13 -11.39 14.76
C ARG A 41 -6.16 -11.07 13.67
N PRO A 42 -6.27 -11.87 12.60
CA PRO A 42 -7.20 -11.63 11.49
C PRO A 42 -8.67 -11.53 11.95
N GLU A 43 -9.05 -12.27 13.00
CA GLU A 43 -10.38 -12.23 13.60
C GLU A 43 -10.75 -10.85 14.16
N SER A 44 -9.76 -10.03 14.55
CA SER A 44 -10.00 -8.65 14.99
C SER A 44 -10.50 -7.77 13.83
N LEU A 45 -9.97 -7.97 12.61
CA LEU A 45 -10.40 -7.25 11.41
C LEU A 45 -11.75 -7.78 10.91
N GLN A 46 -11.96 -9.10 10.94
CA GLN A 46 -13.24 -9.72 10.57
C GLN A 46 -14.37 -9.25 11.50
N TYR A 47 -14.09 -9.21 12.81
CA TYR A 47 -15.03 -8.67 13.79
C TYR A 47 -15.35 -7.20 13.50
N MET A 48 -14.32 -6.37 13.24
CA MET A 48 -14.52 -4.97 12.84
C MET A 48 -15.36 -4.84 11.56
N GLU A 49 -15.13 -5.68 10.55
CA GLU A 49 -15.93 -5.66 9.32
C GLU A 49 -17.42 -5.93 9.59
N MET A 50 -17.71 -6.83 10.52
CA MET A 50 -19.07 -7.16 10.94
C MET A 50 -19.72 -6.03 11.76
N VAL A 51 -19.01 -5.45 12.74
CA VAL A 51 -19.62 -4.50 13.71
C VAL A 51 -19.46 -3.02 13.34
N ASP A 52 -18.39 -2.67 12.65
CA ASP A 52 -18.05 -1.30 12.23
C ASP A 52 -17.45 -1.33 10.81
N LYS A 53 -18.31 -1.73 9.86
CA LYS A 53 -17.97 -1.80 8.44
C LYS A 53 -17.42 -0.47 7.90
N ARG A 54 -17.85 0.67 8.46
CA ARG A 54 -17.37 1.98 8.02
C ARG A 54 -15.89 2.14 8.31
N SER A 55 -15.45 1.84 9.53
CA SER A 55 -14.06 2.03 9.92
C SER A 55 -13.11 1.11 9.16
N ILE A 56 -13.46 -0.16 8.94
CA ILE A 56 -12.60 -1.05 8.13
C ILE A 56 -12.46 -0.52 6.70
N GLN A 57 -13.53 0.01 6.11
CA GLN A 57 -13.49 0.60 4.78
C GLN A 57 -12.66 1.89 4.76
N GLU A 58 -12.71 2.72 5.81
CA GLU A 58 -11.85 3.90 5.93
C GLU A 58 -10.36 3.53 6.04
N ILE A 59 -10.02 2.44 6.73
CA ILE A 59 -8.66 1.90 6.80
C ILE A 59 -8.20 1.44 5.41
N ILE A 60 -9.00 0.60 4.73
CA ILE A 60 -8.70 0.08 3.39
C ILE A 60 -8.49 1.23 2.40
N GLN A 61 -9.42 2.19 2.35
CA GLN A 61 -9.31 3.36 1.47
C GLN A 61 -8.09 4.23 1.78
N SER A 62 -7.71 4.32 3.06
CA SER A 62 -6.50 5.07 3.45
C SER A 62 -5.23 4.37 2.97
N ILE A 63 -5.17 3.03 3.03
CA ILE A 63 -4.06 2.24 2.51
C ILE A 63 -3.99 2.33 0.97
N GLU A 64 -5.13 2.16 0.28
CA GLU A 64 -5.23 2.28 -1.18
C GLU A 64 -4.77 3.67 -1.65
N LYS A 65 -5.16 4.72 -0.93
CA LYS A 65 -4.71 6.09 -1.22
C LYS A 65 -3.19 6.26 -1.04
N ILE A 66 -2.58 5.62 -0.04
CA ILE A 66 -1.11 5.65 0.11
C ILE A 66 -0.48 4.96 -1.10
N TYR A 67 -0.96 3.77 -1.46
CA TYR A 67 -0.45 3.02 -2.61
C TYR A 67 -0.50 3.84 -3.92
N GLU A 68 -1.61 4.54 -4.17
CA GLU A 68 -1.79 5.32 -5.40
C GLU A 68 -1.04 6.66 -5.40
N MET A 69 -1.08 7.39 -4.27
CA MET A 69 -0.65 8.80 -4.23
C MET A 69 0.78 9.00 -3.75
N GLU A 70 1.34 8.07 -2.97
CA GLU A 70 2.64 8.27 -2.34
C GLU A 70 3.77 8.37 -3.38
N GLN A 71 4.82 9.11 -3.05
CA GLN A 71 6.00 9.25 -3.91
C GLN A 71 7.11 8.30 -3.50
N ASP A 72 7.23 8.04 -2.21
CA ASP A 72 8.19 7.10 -1.65
C ASP A 72 7.82 5.65 -2.05
N GLU A 73 8.70 5.03 -2.85
CA GLU A 73 8.49 3.67 -3.36
C GLU A 73 8.57 2.59 -2.26
N ILE A 74 9.25 2.85 -1.13
CA ILE A 74 9.25 1.92 0.00
C ILE A 74 7.86 1.91 0.64
N ILE A 75 7.31 3.09 0.91
CA ILE A 75 5.99 3.22 1.56
C ILE A 75 4.89 2.67 0.65
N LYS A 76 4.98 2.88 -0.67
CA LYS A 76 4.03 2.30 -1.63
C LYS A 76 4.06 0.77 -1.62
N ARG A 77 5.25 0.17 -1.62
CA ARG A 77 5.41 -1.28 -1.57
C ARG A 77 4.86 -1.85 -0.27
N GLU A 78 5.16 -1.20 0.86
CA GLU A 78 4.58 -1.58 2.16
C GLU A 78 3.05 -1.47 2.12
N ALA A 79 2.49 -0.38 1.61
CA ALA A 79 1.04 -0.19 1.53
C ALA A 79 0.36 -1.27 0.69
N LEU A 80 0.97 -1.69 -0.42
CA LEU A 80 0.47 -2.81 -1.22
C LEU A 80 0.45 -4.10 -0.39
N ILE A 81 1.53 -4.43 0.31
CA ILE A 81 1.62 -5.65 1.13
C ILE A 81 0.59 -5.61 2.25
N THR A 82 0.48 -4.50 2.98
CA THR A 82 -0.51 -4.32 4.04
C THR A 82 -1.93 -4.52 3.51
N LEU A 83 -2.27 -3.91 2.36
CA LEU A 83 -3.60 -4.04 1.74
C LEU A 83 -3.96 -5.50 1.47
N GLN A 84 -2.97 -6.31 1.11
CA GLN A 84 -3.15 -7.70 0.71
C GLN A 84 -3.35 -8.60 1.90
N LYS A 85 -2.57 -8.37 2.96
CA LYS A 85 -2.76 -9.03 4.25
C LYS A 85 -4.15 -8.72 4.81
N VAL A 86 -4.57 -7.45 4.79
CA VAL A 86 -5.92 -7.05 5.22
C VAL A 86 -7.00 -7.72 4.37
N LYS A 87 -6.92 -7.66 3.03
CA LYS A 87 -7.93 -8.27 2.16
C LYS A 87 -8.00 -9.80 2.34
N LYS A 88 -6.86 -10.46 2.52
CA LYS A 88 -6.79 -11.90 2.84
C LYS A 88 -7.44 -12.20 4.20
N ALA A 89 -7.16 -11.39 5.23
CA ALA A 89 -7.77 -11.54 6.55
C ALA A 89 -9.30 -11.43 6.49
N LEU A 90 -9.83 -10.55 5.63
CA LEU A 90 -11.27 -10.38 5.39
C LEU A 90 -11.87 -11.44 4.44
N GLY A 91 -11.10 -12.44 4.00
CA GLY A 91 -11.59 -13.48 3.10
C GLY A 91 -11.87 -13.01 1.67
N SER A 92 -11.39 -11.81 1.29
CA SER A 92 -11.50 -11.32 -0.08
C SER A 92 -10.57 -12.12 -1.00
N LYS A 93 -11.11 -12.64 -2.11
CA LYS A 93 -10.32 -13.24 -3.20
C LYS A 93 -9.68 -12.13 -4.04
N PHE A 94 -8.71 -11.43 -3.46
CA PHE A 94 -7.95 -10.42 -4.19
C PHE A 94 -6.87 -11.10 -5.06
N SER A 95 -6.71 -10.63 -6.30
CA SER A 95 -6.07 -11.38 -7.40
C SER A 95 -4.67 -10.90 -7.79
N ILE A 96 -4.03 -10.04 -7.01
CA ILE A 96 -2.64 -9.65 -7.30
C ILE A 96 -1.74 -10.72 -6.70
N GLU A 97 -1.03 -11.45 -7.57
CA GLU A 97 0.01 -12.37 -7.14
C GLU A 97 1.18 -11.58 -6.54
N ILE A 98 1.46 -11.82 -5.27
CA ILE A 98 2.58 -11.23 -4.54
C ILE A 98 3.44 -12.37 -4.03
N PRO A 99 4.76 -12.26 -4.14
CA PRO A 99 5.64 -13.37 -3.83
C PRO A 99 5.55 -13.71 -2.34
N ARG A 100 5.70 -15.01 -2.07
CA ARG A 100 5.72 -15.55 -0.72
C ARG A 100 7.09 -16.16 -0.44
N CYS A 101 7.53 -16.04 0.81
CA CYS A 101 8.71 -16.70 1.29
C CYS A 101 8.53 -18.22 1.22
N SER A 102 9.45 -18.93 0.56
CA SER A 102 9.41 -20.40 0.48
C SER A 102 9.58 -21.09 1.84
N LYS A 103 10.17 -20.40 2.83
CA LYS A 103 10.46 -20.94 4.17
C LYS A 103 9.30 -20.76 5.16
N CYS A 104 8.71 -19.56 5.24
CA CYS A 104 7.65 -19.27 6.21
C CYS A 104 6.30 -18.92 5.59
N ASN A 105 6.19 -18.95 4.26
CA ASN A 105 4.98 -18.62 3.49
C ASN A 105 4.46 -17.18 3.66
N GLU A 106 5.28 -16.32 4.28
CA GLU A 106 5.01 -14.91 4.49
C GLU A 106 4.99 -14.14 3.17
N VAL A 107 4.12 -13.13 3.07
CA VAL A 107 4.14 -12.21 1.92
C VAL A 107 5.40 -11.34 1.99
N ILE A 108 6.19 -11.32 0.91
CA ILE A 108 7.47 -10.62 0.88
C ILE A 108 7.50 -9.48 -0.15
N ASP A 109 8.26 -8.43 0.14
CA ASP A 109 8.72 -7.46 -0.85
C ASP A 109 10.05 -7.94 -1.45
N VAL A 110 10.05 -8.28 -2.74
CA VAL A 110 11.26 -8.70 -3.48
C VAL A 110 12.28 -7.59 -3.68
N GLY A 111 11.99 -6.36 -3.24
CA GLY A 111 12.97 -5.29 -3.14
C GLY A 111 13.89 -5.40 -1.94
N TRP A 112 13.64 -6.34 -1.01
CA TRP A 112 14.60 -6.72 0.03
C TRP A 112 15.38 -7.97 -0.38
N ASN A 113 16.58 -8.12 0.18
CA ASN A 113 17.41 -9.31 -0.03
C ASN A 113 16.99 -10.47 0.90
N TYR A 114 16.31 -10.17 2.01
CA TYR A 114 15.95 -11.15 3.04
C TYR A 114 14.49 -10.99 3.46
N CYS A 115 13.85 -12.11 3.78
CA CYS A 115 12.50 -12.14 4.34
C CYS A 115 12.50 -11.43 5.70
N THR A 116 11.66 -10.40 5.83
CA THR A 116 11.55 -9.61 7.07
C THR A 116 10.96 -10.39 8.24
N ASN A 117 10.28 -11.51 7.99
CA ASN A 117 9.70 -12.37 9.02
C ASN A 117 10.67 -13.47 9.48
N CYS A 118 11.27 -14.23 8.57
CA CYS A 118 12.09 -15.40 8.94
C CYS A 118 13.59 -15.32 8.57
N GLY A 119 14.03 -14.23 7.95
CA GLY A 119 15.43 -14.01 7.55
C GLY A 119 15.92 -14.85 6.37
N ALA A 120 15.05 -15.63 5.71
CA ALA A 120 15.42 -16.40 4.53
C ALA A 120 15.86 -15.49 3.37
N ASP A 121 16.93 -15.88 2.67
CA ASP A 121 17.47 -15.17 1.52
C ASP A 121 16.50 -15.24 0.33
N ILE A 122 15.99 -14.09 -0.09
CA ILE A 122 15.01 -13.94 -1.18
C ILE A 122 15.68 -14.07 -2.54
N ASP A 123 16.92 -13.59 -2.69
CA ASP A 123 17.63 -13.59 -3.98
C ASP A 123 17.84 -15.04 -4.47
N ASN A 124 18.01 -15.98 -3.53
CA ASN A 124 18.19 -17.41 -3.78
C ASN A 124 16.88 -18.21 -3.88
N MET A 125 15.71 -17.57 -3.74
CA MET A 125 14.41 -18.26 -3.92
C MET A 125 14.03 -18.40 -5.39
N VAL A 126 13.29 -19.46 -5.70
CA VAL A 126 12.59 -19.61 -6.98
C VAL A 126 11.18 -19.06 -6.79
N LEU A 127 10.88 -17.94 -7.43
CA LEU A 127 9.56 -17.30 -7.42
C LEU A 127 8.96 -17.45 -8.81
N GLU A 128 8.06 -18.43 -8.96
CA GLU A 128 7.33 -18.66 -10.21
C GLU A 128 6.43 -17.46 -10.52
N ASN A 129 6.25 -17.15 -11.81
CA ASN A 129 5.44 -16.04 -12.32
C ASN A 129 5.94 -14.62 -12.00
N PHE A 130 7.16 -14.46 -11.48
CA PHE A 130 7.75 -13.14 -11.27
C PHE A 130 8.86 -12.83 -12.26
N ASP A 131 8.77 -11.64 -12.87
CA ASP A 131 9.77 -11.14 -13.79
C ASP A 131 11.09 -10.81 -13.08
N ARG A 132 12.17 -10.76 -13.87
CA ARG A 132 13.49 -10.31 -13.43
C ARG A 132 13.87 -9.01 -14.12
N CYS A 133 14.58 -8.15 -13.39
CA CYS A 133 15.14 -6.94 -13.94
C CYS A 133 16.18 -7.27 -15.02
N LYS A 134 16.03 -6.72 -16.22
CA LYS A 134 16.98 -6.93 -17.34
C LYS A 134 18.40 -6.43 -17.07
N ASN A 135 18.58 -5.54 -16.08
CA ASN A 135 19.88 -4.96 -15.74
C ASN A 135 20.60 -5.75 -14.62
N CYS A 136 19.93 -5.98 -13.49
CA CYS A 136 20.56 -6.63 -12.32
C CYS A 136 20.10 -8.07 -12.05
N ASN A 137 19.20 -8.61 -12.87
CA ASN A 137 18.64 -9.97 -12.78
C ASN A 137 17.91 -10.33 -11.46
N LYS A 138 17.68 -9.36 -10.58
CA LYS A 138 16.85 -9.54 -9.38
C LYS A 138 15.36 -9.49 -9.70
N TYR A 139 14.54 -10.14 -8.87
CA TYR A 139 13.09 -10.17 -9.04
C TYR A 139 12.48 -8.76 -8.97
N ILE A 140 11.43 -8.56 -9.76
CA ILE A 140 10.67 -7.32 -9.83
C ILE A 140 9.18 -7.64 -9.76
N LEU A 141 8.39 -6.69 -9.25
CA LEU A 141 6.93 -6.79 -9.32
C LEU A 141 6.41 -6.04 -10.53
N GLU A 142 5.28 -6.51 -11.08
CA GLU A 142 4.65 -5.89 -12.24
C GLU A 142 4.34 -4.40 -12.03
N ASN A 143 4.01 -3.99 -10.80
CA ASN A 143 3.64 -2.60 -10.51
C ASN A 143 4.85 -1.66 -10.32
N TRP A 144 6.09 -2.17 -10.39
CA TRP A 144 7.27 -1.32 -10.23
C TRP A 144 7.54 -0.47 -11.47
N THR A 145 7.84 0.81 -11.23
CA THR A 145 8.31 1.73 -12.28
C THR A 145 9.84 1.70 -12.42
N TYR A 146 10.54 1.52 -11.29
CA TYR A 146 12.00 1.42 -11.21
C TYR A 146 12.39 0.18 -10.42
N CYS A 147 13.53 -0.42 -10.75
CA CYS A 147 14.09 -1.53 -10.00
C CYS A 147 14.55 -1.04 -8.62
N ALA A 148 14.04 -1.63 -7.55
CA ALA A 148 14.44 -1.32 -6.18
C ALA A 148 15.92 -1.63 -5.88
N HIS A 149 16.56 -2.47 -6.71
CA HIS A 149 17.93 -2.92 -6.48
C HIS A 149 18.99 -2.14 -7.26
N CYS A 150 18.70 -1.74 -8.50
CA CYS A 150 19.68 -1.07 -9.37
C CYS A 150 19.21 0.27 -9.93
N GLY A 151 17.97 0.69 -9.65
CA GLY A 151 17.41 1.95 -10.15
C GLY A 151 17.04 1.95 -11.63
N ALA A 152 17.27 0.86 -12.37
CA ALA A 152 16.88 0.76 -13.78
C ALA A 152 15.37 0.99 -13.95
N GLN A 153 15.00 1.80 -14.94
CA GLN A 153 13.61 2.02 -15.29
C GLN A 153 13.02 0.75 -15.91
N LEU A 154 11.93 0.25 -15.33
CA LEU A 154 11.27 -0.98 -15.75
C LEU A 154 10.08 -0.72 -16.66
N LYS A 155 9.35 0.37 -16.39
CA LYS A 155 8.16 0.79 -17.15
C LYS A 155 8.19 2.30 -17.36
N GLU A 156 7.57 2.75 -18.44
CA GLU A 156 7.32 4.19 -18.61
C GLU A 156 6.41 4.68 -17.49
N LYS A 157 6.68 5.89 -16.98
CA LYS A 157 5.79 6.52 -16.00
C LYS A 157 4.43 6.68 -16.68
N LYS A 158 3.41 5.95 -16.22
CA LYS A 158 2.02 6.31 -16.54
C LYS A 158 1.82 7.76 -16.10
N GLU A 159 1.46 8.64 -17.02
CA GLU A 159 1.09 10.02 -16.68
C GLU A 159 -0.01 9.96 -15.64
N ARG A 160 0.26 10.45 -14.43
CA ARG A 160 -0.72 10.44 -13.36
C ARG A 160 -1.78 11.48 -13.68
N THR A 161 -3.04 11.10 -13.55
CA THR A 161 -4.16 12.06 -13.54
C THR A 161 -3.87 13.10 -12.45
N PRO A 162 -3.75 14.39 -12.78
CA PRO A 162 -3.49 15.41 -11.77
C PRO A 162 -4.64 15.44 -10.77
N VAL A 163 -4.38 15.92 -9.55
CA VAL A 163 -5.40 16.02 -8.49
C VAL A 163 -5.54 17.46 -8.02
N CYS A 164 -6.75 17.85 -7.63
CA CYS A 164 -7.00 19.16 -7.05
C CYS A 164 -6.20 19.32 -5.75
N PRO A 165 -5.41 20.39 -5.57
CA PRO A 165 -4.62 20.59 -4.34
C PRO A 165 -5.49 20.80 -3.09
N GLN A 166 -6.75 21.21 -3.24
CA GLN A 166 -7.65 21.47 -2.12
C GLN A 166 -8.46 20.24 -1.72
N CYS A 167 -9.18 19.60 -2.66
CA CYS A 167 -10.06 18.47 -2.34
C CYS A 167 -9.45 17.09 -2.68
N ARG A 168 -8.28 17.05 -3.31
CA ARG A 168 -7.53 15.85 -3.73
C ARG A 168 -8.29 14.90 -4.67
N ARG A 169 -9.37 15.35 -5.30
CA ARG A 169 -10.05 14.58 -6.35
C ARG A 169 -9.27 14.68 -7.67
N PRO A 170 -9.32 13.65 -8.52
CA PRO A 170 -8.76 13.71 -9.87
C PRO A 170 -9.30 14.91 -10.64
N ILE A 171 -8.43 15.56 -11.39
CA ILE A 171 -8.75 16.71 -12.24
C ILE A 171 -8.16 16.47 -13.61
N ASP A 172 -8.81 17.05 -14.61
CA ASP A 172 -8.21 17.18 -15.92
C ASP A 172 -7.22 18.36 -15.91
N PRO A 173 -5.99 18.21 -16.44
CA PRO A 173 -5.03 19.31 -16.50
C PRO A 173 -5.49 20.47 -17.40
N SER A 174 -6.49 20.31 -18.26
CA SER A 174 -7.10 21.39 -19.03
C SER A 174 -7.97 22.31 -18.17
N TRP A 175 -8.55 21.83 -17.07
CA TRP A 175 -9.52 22.58 -16.26
C TRP A 175 -8.92 23.80 -15.56
N MET A 176 -9.71 24.88 -15.51
CA MET A 176 -9.35 26.10 -14.77
C MET A 176 -9.79 26.06 -13.30
N VAL A 177 -10.87 25.34 -13.00
CA VAL A 177 -11.50 25.26 -11.69
C VAL A 177 -11.88 23.80 -11.42
N CYS A 178 -11.68 23.34 -10.20
CA CYS A 178 -12.09 22.00 -9.78
C CYS A 178 -13.63 21.94 -9.70
N PRO A 179 -14.31 21.06 -10.46
CA PRO A 179 -15.77 20.97 -10.45
C PRO A 179 -16.33 20.45 -9.13
N TYR A 180 -15.49 19.84 -8.29
CA TYR A 180 -15.92 19.24 -7.04
C TYR A 180 -15.85 20.18 -5.83
N CYS A 181 -15.01 21.21 -5.87
CA CYS A 181 -14.81 22.10 -4.71
C CYS A 181 -14.62 23.58 -5.06
N GLY A 182 -14.62 23.95 -6.34
CA GLY A 182 -14.45 25.34 -6.78
C GLY A 182 -13.01 25.87 -6.69
N HIS A 183 -12.03 25.06 -6.30
CA HIS A 183 -10.63 25.53 -6.24
C HIS A 183 -10.07 25.84 -7.63
N ARG A 184 -9.43 27.00 -7.79
CA ARG A 184 -8.75 27.38 -9.05
C ARG A 184 -7.49 26.55 -9.27
N LEU A 185 -7.43 25.85 -10.39
CA LEU A 185 -6.35 24.94 -10.76
C LEU A 185 -5.22 25.63 -11.54
N LYS A 186 -5.54 26.71 -12.26
CA LYS A 186 -4.56 27.50 -13.04
C LYS A 186 -4.57 28.97 -12.60
N ARG A 187 -3.38 29.58 -12.52
CA ARG A 187 -3.23 31.03 -12.42
C ARG A 187 -3.29 31.63 -13.83
N ILE A 188 -4.16 32.60 -14.05
CA ILE A 188 -4.12 33.46 -15.23
C ILE A 188 -2.85 34.29 -15.10
N LYS A 189 -1.86 34.10 -15.99
CA LYS A 189 -0.75 35.05 -16.10
C LYS A 189 -1.36 36.38 -16.54
N LYS A 190 -1.29 37.40 -15.68
CA LYS A 190 -1.58 38.77 -16.12
C LYS A 190 -0.49 39.13 -17.14
N LEU A 191 -0.91 39.42 -18.37
CA LEU A 191 -0.11 40.11 -19.37
C LEU A 191 0.08 41.56 -18.93
#